data_AF-A0A0D2R8P3-F1
#
_entry.id   AF-A0A0D2R8P3-F1
#
_cell.length_a   1.000
_cell.length_b   1.000
_cell.length_c   1.000
_cell.angle_alpha   90.00
_cell.angle_beta   90.00
_cell.angle_gamma   90.00
#
_symmetry.space_group_name_H-M   'P 1'
#
loop_
_entity.id
_entity.type
_entity.pdbx_description
1 polymer ?
#
loop_
_entity_poly.entity_id
_entity_poly.type
_entity_poly.pdbx_seq_one_letter_code
_entity_poly.pdbx_strand_id
1 'polypeptide(L)'
;MYGKAAICLSFVILFLISCSIYVGTVDLRSYFFPLLQSPQVPRSLCASGPPLRVYMYDLPRKFHVGMMDRRSFEGPAPVTADNLPPWPSNSGIKKQHSVEYWLMASLLYGGNGNEDREAVRVSDPESAEAFFVPFFSSLSFNTHGHNMTDPETEVDRRLQVELLEFLQKSKYYQRSGGRDHVIPMTHPNAFRFLRQELNASILIVVDFGRYPKTMSSLSKDVVAPYVHVVDSFTDDDALDPYESRTTLLFFRGNTVRKDQGKIRIKLAKILSGIDDVHYEKSVATPKNIIMVCCLPWP
;
A
#
# COMPACT_ATOMS: atom_id res chain seq x y z
N MET A 1 31.53 52.94 -4.53
CA MET A 1 30.47 52.06 -5.09
C MET A 1 30.76 50.56 -4.95
N TYR A 2 32.00 50.12 -4.71
CA TYR A 2 32.36 48.70 -4.59
C TYR A 2 32.00 48.02 -3.25
N GLY A 3 31.90 48.78 -2.15
CA GLY A 3 31.62 48.20 -0.82
C GLY A 3 30.22 47.57 -0.69
N LYS A 4 29.20 48.15 -1.34
CA LYS A 4 27.83 47.61 -1.31
C LYS A 4 27.70 46.31 -2.13
N ALA A 5 28.43 46.21 -3.25
CA ALA A 5 28.46 45.02 -4.08
C ALA A 5 29.16 43.84 -3.38
N ALA A 6 30.27 44.12 -2.66
CA ALA A 6 30.98 43.10 -1.89
C ALA A 6 30.12 42.52 -0.76
N ILE A 7 29.32 43.35 -0.09
CA ILE A 7 28.40 42.91 0.97
C ILE A 7 27.27 42.05 0.39
N CYS A 8 26.68 42.41 -0.75
CA CYS A 8 25.67 41.56 -1.39
C CYS A 8 26.25 40.21 -1.82
N LEU A 9 27.48 40.19 -2.35
CA LEU A 9 28.12 38.95 -2.79
C LEU A 9 28.38 38.00 -1.61
N SER A 10 28.82 38.52 -0.46
CA SER A 10 29.03 37.71 0.73
C SER A 10 27.72 37.14 1.29
N PHE A 11 26.62 37.89 1.27
CA PHE A 11 25.29 37.35 1.62
C PHE A 11 24.84 36.23 0.68
N VAL A 12 25.05 36.38 -0.63
CA VAL A 12 24.69 35.34 -1.61
C VAL A 12 25.53 34.08 -1.39
N ILE A 13 26.84 34.22 -1.15
CA ILE A 13 27.72 33.08 -0.89
C ILE A 13 27.32 32.38 0.42
N LEU A 14 27.04 33.12 1.49
CA LEU A 14 26.55 32.56 2.75
C LEU A 14 25.21 31.85 2.59
N PHE A 15 24.30 32.41 1.77
CA PHE A 15 23.03 31.77 1.45
C PHE A 15 23.23 30.46 0.68
N LEU A 16 24.12 30.45 -0.33
CA LEU A 16 24.43 29.24 -1.11
C LEU A 16 25.13 28.16 -0.27
N ILE A 17 26.02 28.55 0.65
CA ILE A 17 26.66 27.62 1.59
C ILE A 17 25.62 27.06 2.57
N SER A 18 24.74 27.91 3.12
CA SER A 18 23.63 27.49 3.97
C SER A 18 22.70 26.52 3.24
N CYS A 19 22.30 26.83 2.00
CA CYS A 19 21.53 25.93 1.17
C CYS A 19 22.27 24.62 0.86
N SER A 20 23.57 24.65 0.59
CA SER A 20 24.36 23.44 0.34
C SER A 20 24.45 22.54 1.58
N ILE A 21 24.58 23.12 2.78
CA ILE A 21 24.58 22.39 4.05
C ILE A 21 23.18 21.84 4.36
N TYR A 22 22.12 22.61 4.10
CA TYR A 22 20.73 22.19 4.37
C TYR A 22 20.21 21.17 3.34
N VAL A 23 20.64 21.28 2.07
CA VAL A 23 20.28 20.33 1.00
C VAL A 23 21.15 19.07 1.08
N GLY A 24 22.42 19.19 1.47
CA GLY A 24 23.35 18.07 1.65
C GLY A 24 23.10 17.23 2.92
N THR A 25 22.20 17.67 3.80
CA THR A 25 21.79 16.95 5.02
C THR A 25 20.32 16.50 4.99
N VAL A 26 19.65 16.60 3.84
CA VAL A 26 18.34 15.96 3.66
C VAL A 26 18.59 14.46 3.56
N ASP A 27 18.70 13.82 4.72
CA ASP A 27 18.62 12.38 4.85
C ASP A 27 17.20 11.97 4.46
N LEU A 28 17.00 11.68 3.18
CA LEU A 28 15.72 11.18 2.66
C LEU A 28 15.25 9.94 3.43
N ARG A 29 16.17 9.18 4.06
CA ARG A 29 15.88 8.09 4.99
C ARG A 29 15.01 8.55 6.17
N SER A 30 15.17 9.77 6.66
CA SER A 30 14.34 10.26 7.78
C SER A 30 12.89 10.53 7.38
N TYR A 31 12.62 10.82 6.10
CA TYR A 31 11.29 11.14 5.58
C TYR A 31 10.51 9.91 5.10
N PHE A 32 11.20 8.86 4.67
CA PHE A 32 10.58 7.58 4.30
C PHE A 32 10.29 6.68 5.50
N PHE A 33 11.08 6.78 6.58
CA PHE A 33 11.12 5.79 7.67
C PHE A 33 10.43 6.12 9.01
N PRO A 34 9.69 7.23 9.26
CA PRO A 34 8.95 7.34 10.53
C PRO A 34 7.90 6.22 10.70
N LEU A 35 7.45 5.62 9.60
CA LEU A 35 6.53 4.47 9.57
C LEU A 35 7.24 3.10 9.59
N LEU A 36 8.58 3.06 9.46
CA LEU A 36 9.39 1.84 9.44
C LEU A 36 10.38 1.76 10.61
N GLN A 37 10.55 2.83 11.38
CA GLN A 37 11.17 2.78 12.71
C GLN A 37 10.19 2.12 13.68
N SER A 38 9.97 0.83 13.47
CA SER A 38 9.41 -0.02 14.50
C SER A 38 10.45 -0.13 15.63
N PRO A 39 10.04 -0.07 16.91
CA PRO A 39 10.86 -0.60 18.00
C PRO A 39 11.30 -2.03 17.63
N GLN A 40 12.40 -2.54 18.17
CA GLN A 40 12.82 -3.92 17.90
C GLN A 40 11.68 -4.91 18.25
N VAL A 41 10.91 -5.30 17.23
CA VAL A 41 9.74 -6.15 17.38
C VAL A 41 10.24 -7.53 17.79
N PRO A 42 9.60 -8.21 18.76
CA PRO A 42 9.87 -9.63 19.00
C PRO A 42 9.64 -10.38 17.69
N ARG A 43 10.64 -11.14 17.25
CA ARG A 43 10.62 -11.95 16.02
C ARG A 43 9.23 -12.55 15.79
N SER A 44 8.65 -12.28 14.62
CA SER A 44 7.50 -13.06 14.15
C SER A 44 7.87 -14.53 14.22
N LEU A 45 7.12 -15.33 14.99
CA LEU A 45 7.33 -16.77 15.16
C LEU A 45 7.29 -17.54 13.82
N CYS A 46 6.87 -16.89 12.73
CA CYS A 46 6.80 -17.47 11.38
C CYS A 46 8.03 -17.20 10.49
N ALA A 47 8.92 -16.26 10.84
CA ALA A 47 10.06 -15.87 10.00
C ALA A 47 11.35 -16.56 10.46
N SER A 48 11.52 -17.83 10.09
CA SER A 48 12.76 -18.58 10.34
C SER A 48 13.50 -19.00 9.06
N GLY A 49 12.98 -18.61 7.88
CA GLY A 49 13.56 -18.93 6.57
C GLY A 49 14.28 -17.74 5.92
N PRO A 50 15.04 -17.97 4.84
CA PRO A 50 15.63 -16.91 4.04
C PRO A 50 14.54 -15.99 3.45
N PRO A 51 14.87 -14.73 3.12
CA PRO A 51 13.94 -13.81 2.46
C PRO A 51 13.41 -14.37 1.14
N LEU A 52 12.14 -14.08 0.83
CA LEU A 52 11.54 -14.42 -0.46
C LEU A 52 12.27 -13.70 -1.59
N ARG A 53 12.76 -14.46 -2.59
CA ARG A 53 13.40 -13.89 -3.78
C ARG A 53 12.36 -13.45 -4.79
N VAL A 54 12.24 -12.15 -5.02
CA VAL A 54 11.21 -11.57 -5.90
C VAL A 54 11.85 -10.92 -7.11
N TYR A 55 11.45 -11.33 -8.31
CA TYR A 55 11.76 -10.57 -9.52
C TYR A 55 10.69 -9.51 -9.74
N MET A 56 11.11 -8.24 -9.85
CA MET A 56 10.20 -7.15 -10.22
C MET A 56 10.40 -6.80 -11.69
N TYR A 57 9.32 -6.85 -12.47
CA TYR A 57 9.36 -6.43 -13.87
C TYR A 57 9.73 -4.96 -14.01
N ASP A 58 10.65 -4.65 -14.92
CA ASP A 58 10.98 -3.28 -15.33
C ASP A 58 9.93 -2.73 -16.29
N LEU A 59 8.75 -2.42 -15.76
CA LEU A 59 7.67 -1.81 -16.52
C LEU A 59 8.00 -0.34 -16.87
N PRO A 60 7.51 0.18 -18.00
CA PRO A 60 7.57 1.61 -18.30
C PRO A 60 6.87 2.47 -17.24
N ARG A 61 7.42 3.67 -16.96
CA ARG A 61 6.92 4.60 -15.93
C ARG A 61 5.42 4.90 -16.00
N LYS A 62 4.81 4.87 -17.19
CA LYS A 62 3.36 5.05 -17.38
C LYS A 62 2.48 4.06 -16.61
N PHE A 63 3.04 2.91 -16.22
CA PHE A 63 2.33 1.88 -15.45
C PHE A 63 2.40 2.12 -13.93
N HIS A 64 3.24 3.04 -13.44
CA HIS A 64 3.38 3.28 -12.00
C HIS A 64 3.58 4.77 -11.69
N VAL A 65 4.82 5.17 -11.44
CA VAL A 65 5.17 6.49 -10.92
C VAL A 65 4.81 7.62 -11.88
N GLY A 66 4.69 7.34 -13.18
CA GLY A 66 4.24 8.31 -14.17
C GLY A 66 2.80 8.80 -13.96
N MET A 67 1.99 8.08 -13.16
CA MET A 67 0.65 8.52 -12.76
C MET A 67 0.63 9.33 -11.46
N MET A 68 1.77 9.45 -10.76
CA MET A 68 1.85 10.20 -9.49
C MET A 68 1.92 11.70 -9.72
N ASP A 69 2.79 12.15 -10.64
CA ASP A 69 2.83 13.54 -11.11
C ASP A 69 3.49 13.65 -12.51
N ARG A 70 3.35 14.82 -13.14
CA ARG A 70 3.87 15.07 -14.50
C ARG A 70 5.40 14.93 -14.59
N ARG A 71 6.13 15.30 -13.54
CA ARG A 71 7.62 15.20 -13.51
C ARG A 71 8.08 13.75 -13.46
N SER A 72 7.30 12.90 -12.81
CA SER A 72 7.54 11.48 -12.68
C SER A 72 7.30 10.71 -13.99
N PHE A 73 6.60 11.30 -14.96
CA PHE A 73 6.42 10.71 -16.28
C PHE A 73 7.70 10.75 -17.12
N GLU A 74 8.43 11.86 -17.09
CA GLU A 74 9.60 12.14 -17.94
C GLU A 74 10.95 11.68 -17.34
N GLY A 75 10.93 11.03 -16.18
CA GLY A 75 12.15 10.58 -15.50
C GLY A 75 12.83 9.39 -16.18
N PRO A 76 14.09 9.09 -15.80
CA PRO A 76 14.84 7.95 -16.34
C PRO A 76 14.15 6.62 -16.02
N ALA A 77 14.24 5.67 -16.97
CA ALA A 77 13.75 4.31 -16.83
C ALA A 77 14.94 3.31 -16.93
N PRO A 78 14.94 2.19 -16.18
CA PRO A 78 13.92 1.77 -15.22
C PRO A 78 13.92 2.61 -13.93
N VAL A 79 12.85 2.48 -13.13
CA VAL A 79 12.80 3.14 -11.82
C VAL A 79 13.71 2.40 -10.83
N THR A 80 14.53 3.16 -10.12
CA THR A 80 15.48 2.69 -9.09
C THR A 80 15.19 3.40 -7.77
N ALA A 81 15.85 2.99 -6.69
CA ALA A 81 15.76 3.69 -5.41
C ALA A 81 16.13 5.18 -5.53
N ASP A 82 17.11 5.51 -6.38
CA ASP A 82 17.62 6.87 -6.54
C ASP A 82 16.64 7.82 -7.28
N ASN A 83 15.74 7.26 -8.09
CA ASN A 83 14.85 8.04 -8.95
C ASN A 83 13.35 7.81 -8.67
N LEU A 84 13.04 7.11 -7.57
CA LEU A 84 11.68 6.87 -7.09
C LEU A 84 11.13 8.17 -6.48
N PRO A 85 10.06 8.77 -7.03
CA PRO A 85 9.47 9.96 -6.44
C PRO A 85 8.86 9.63 -5.07
N PRO A 86 8.93 10.54 -4.09
CA PRO A 86 8.25 10.37 -2.81
C PRO A 86 6.73 10.35 -3.01
N TRP A 87 6.02 9.59 -2.18
CA TRP A 87 4.56 9.61 -2.21
C TRP A 87 4.03 11.01 -1.86
N PRO A 88 3.12 11.61 -2.65
CA PRO A 88 2.66 12.98 -2.40
C PRO A 88 1.91 13.08 -1.06
N SER A 89 2.25 14.08 -0.25
CA SER A 89 1.63 14.32 1.07
C SER A 89 0.12 14.60 0.98
N ASN A 90 -0.32 15.29 -0.08
CA ASN A 90 -1.71 15.67 -0.30
C ASN A 90 -2.46 14.73 -1.26
N SER A 91 -2.24 13.43 -1.14
CA SER A 91 -2.81 12.43 -2.06
C SER A 91 -4.30 12.10 -1.84
N GLY A 92 -4.89 12.53 -0.71
CA GLY A 92 -6.30 12.26 -0.38
C GLY A 92 -6.67 10.78 -0.54
N ILE A 93 -7.73 10.50 -1.31
CA ILE A 93 -8.21 9.13 -1.60
C ILE A 93 -7.13 8.26 -2.25
N LYS A 94 -6.20 8.83 -3.02
CA LYS A 94 -5.14 8.05 -3.67
C LYS A 94 -4.23 7.36 -2.64
N LYS A 95 -4.06 7.95 -1.44
CA LYS A 95 -3.26 7.35 -0.35
C LYS A 95 -3.86 6.01 0.12
N GLN A 96 -5.19 5.86 0.07
CA GLN A 96 -5.89 4.69 0.60
C GLN A 96 -5.42 3.38 -0.03
N HIS A 97 -5.02 3.42 -1.30
CA HIS A 97 -4.67 2.26 -2.11
C HIS A 97 -3.18 2.22 -2.52
N SER A 98 -2.33 2.94 -1.79
CA SER A 98 -0.91 3.14 -2.10
C SER A 98 0.00 1.91 -1.88
N VAL A 99 -0.57 0.74 -1.55
CA VAL A 99 0.19 -0.51 -1.33
C VAL A 99 1.09 -0.86 -2.52
N GLU A 100 0.63 -0.60 -3.74
CA GLU A 100 1.39 -0.78 -4.98
C GLU A 100 2.72 0.01 -4.99
N TYR A 101 2.70 1.24 -4.47
CA TYR A 101 3.90 2.06 -4.31
C TYR A 101 4.82 1.53 -3.23
N TRP A 102 4.29 1.17 -2.06
CA TRP A 102 5.10 0.71 -0.94
C TRP A 102 5.79 -0.63 -1.21
N LEU A 103 5.13 -1.55 -1.92
CA LEU A 103 5.74 -2.81 -2.36
C LEU A 103 6.88 -2.57 -3.35
N MET A 104 6.65 -1.68 -4.33
CA MET A 104 7.69 -1.29 -5.28
C MET A 104 8.86 -0.62 -4.57
N ALA A 105 8.60 0.32 -3.65
CA ALA A 105 9.62 1.02 -2.87
C ALA A 105 10.45 0.06 -2.01
N SER A 106 9.79 -0.90 -1.34
CA SER A 106 10.44 -1.92 -0.51
C SER A 106 11.40 -2.80 -1.32
N LEU A 107 10.98 -3.24 -2.51
CA LEU A 107 11.82 -4.05 -3.41
C LEU A 107 12.95 -3.25 -4.06
N LEU A 108 12.73 -1.96 -4.33
CA LEU A 108 13.76 -1.07 -4.89
C LEU A 108 14.82 -0.70 -3.86
N TYR A 109 14.39 -0.47 -2.63
CA TYR A 109 15.30 -0.16 -1.54
C TYR A 109 16.10 -1.42 -1.21
N GLY A 110 17.39 -1.49 -1.57
CA GLY A 110 18.23 -2.67 -1.36
C GLY A 110 18.63 -2.95 0.10
N GLY A 111 18.30 -2.02 1.02
CA GLY A 111 18.68 -2.11 2.43
C GLY A 111 20.18 -1.96 2.67
N ASN A 112 20.57 -1.84 3.93
CA ASN A 112 21.98 -1.74 4.33
C ASN A 112 22.49 -3.04 4.94
N GLY A 113 22.38 -4.19 4.25
CA GLY A 113 23.04 -5.49 4.59
C GLY A 113 22.78 -6.14 5.96
N ASN A 114 22.28 -5.40 6.94
CA ASN A 114 22.12 -5.75 8.36
C ASN A 114 20.64 -5.71 8.80
N GLU A 115 19.71 -5.46 7.87
CA GLU A 115 18.28 -5.48 8.12
C GLU A 115 17.73 -6.84 7.70
N ASP A 116 17.13 -7.57 8.64
CA ASP A 116 16.33 -8.76 8.34
C ASP A 116 15.14 -8.34 7.46
N ARG A 117 14.97 -9.02 6.32
CA ARG A 117 13.96 -8.69 5.32
C ARG A 117 13.08 -9.88 5.02
N GLU A 118 11.82 -9.63 4.77
CA GLU A 118 10.85 -10.66 4.38
C GLU A 118 10.98 -11.01 2.89
N ALA A 119 11.35 -10.03 2.07
CA ALA A 119 11.53 -10.20 0.63
C ALA A 119 12.71 -9.36 0.10
N VAL A 120 13.39 -9.89 -0.92
CA VAL A 120 14.51 -9.23 -1.59
C VAL A 120 14.32 -9.26 -3.10
N ARG A 121 14.63 -8.13 -3.76
CA ARG A 121 14.60 -8.06 -5.21
C ARG A 121 15.80 -8.82 -5.79
N VAL A 122 15.54 -9.72 -6.72
CA VAL A 122 16.57 -10.39 -7.52
C VAL A 122 16.64 -9.82 -8.93
N SER A 123 17.85 -9.71 -9.48
CA SER A 123 18.07 -9.25 -10.86
C SER A 123 17.86 -10.37 -11.88
N ASP A 124 18.17 -11.61 -11.50
CA ASP A 124 17.95 -12.77 -12.36
C ASP A 124 16.56 -13.39 -12.10
N PRO A 125 15.63 -13.31 -13.07
CA PRO A 125 14.31 -13.93 -12.96
C PRO A 125 14.35 -15.46 -12.83
N GLU A 126 15.41 -16.15 -13.23
CA GLU A 126 15.52 -17.60 -13.02
C GLU A 126 15.75 -17.96 -11.53
N SER A 127 16.28 -17.03 -10.74
CA SER A 127 16.46 -17.18 -9.29
C SER A 127 15.23 -16.81 -8.46
N ALA A 128 14.18 -16.31 -9.12
CA ALA A 128 13.00 -15.76 -8.46
C ALA A 128 11.99 -16.84 -8.05
N GLU A 129 11.43 -16.67 -6.86
CA GLU A 129 10.37 -17.49 -6.29
C GLU A 129 8.99 -16.88 -6.53
N ALA A 130 8.93 -15.56 -6.74
CA ALA A 130 7.73 -14.83 -7.13
C ALA A 130 8.06 -13.67 -8.06
N PHE A 131 7.05 -13.23 -8.83
CA PHE A 131 7.16 -12.14 -9.80
C PHE A 131 6.25 -10.99 -9.38
N PHE A 132 6.84 -9.85 -9.02
CA PHE A 132 6.06 -8.66 -8.74
C PHE A 132 5.81 -7.88 -10.03
N VAL A 133 4.53 -7.55 -10.27
CA VAL A 133 4.10 -6.71 -11.40
C VAL A 133 3.81 -5.31 -10.87
N PRO A 134 4.72 -4.33 -11.03
CA PRO A 134 4.56 -2.99 -10.46
C PRO A 134 3.63 -2.12 -11.32
N PHE A 135 2.41 -2.60 -11.60
CA PHE A 135 1.37 -1.78 -12.19
C PHE A 135 0.51 -1.17 -11.09
N PHE A 136 0.47 0.15 -11.03
CA PHE A 136 -0.28 0.90 -10.03
C PHE A 136 -1.75 0.98 -10.44
N SER A 137 -2.41 -0.18 -10.47
CA SER A 137 -3.76 -0.35 -11.02
C SER A 137 -4.83 0.43 -10.26
N SER A 138 -4.62 0.65 -8.96
CA SER A 138 -5.50 1.47 -8.13
C SER A 138 -5.32 2.95 -8.44
N LEU A 139 -4.08 3.41 -8.59
CA LEU A 139 -3.79 4.77 -9.01
C LEU A 139 -4.27 5.04 -10.45
N SER A 140 -4.16 4.07 -11.36
CA SER A 140 -4.68 4.14 -12.73
C SER A 140 -6.17 4.42 -12.72
N PHE A 141 -6.96 3.62 -11.99
CA PHE A 141 -8.38 3.86 -11.81
C PHE A 141 -8.66 5.24 -11.18
N ASN A 142 -7.95 5.61 -10.11
CA ASN A 142 -8.17 6.89 -9.42
C ASN A 142 -7.74 8.12 -10.24
N THR A 143 -6.97 7.94 -11.31
CA THR A 143 -6.45 9.03 -12.16
C THR A 143 -7.19 9.10 -13.49
N HIS A 144 -7.70 7.97 -13.99
CA HIS A 144 -8.27 7.87 -15.33
C HIS A 144 -9.67 7.25 -15.36
N GLY A 145 -10.11 6.53 -14.33
CA GLY A 145 -11.32 5.70 -14.35
C GLY A 145 -12.53 6.26 -13.56
N HIS A 146 -12.59 7.57 -13.30
CA HIS A 146 -13.49 8.18 -12.32
C HIS A 146 -14.96 7.69 -12.36
N ASN A 147 -15.57 7.63 -13.54
CA ASN A 147 -16.96 7.15 -13.70
C ASN A 147 -17.08 5.90 -14.59
N MET A 148 -15.96 5.39 -15.12
CA MET A 148 -15.92 4.27 -16.08
C MET A 148 -16.73 4.49 -17.37
N THR A 149 -17.14 5.73 -17.62
CA THR A 149 -17.94 6.18 -18.76
C THR A 149 -17.36 7.44 -19.40
N ASP A 150 -16.34 8.03 -18.78
CA ASP A 150 -15.64 9.22 -19.26
C ASP A 150 -14.58 8.84 -20.32
N PRO A 151 -14.18 9.77 -21.19
CA PRO A 151 -13.12 9.51 -22.18
C PRO A 151 -11.77 9.13 -21.56
N GLU A 152 -11.48 9.58 -20.34
CA GLU A 152 -10.24 9.25 -19.64
C GLU A 152 -10.17 7.77 -19.25
N THR A 153 -11.32 7.11 -19.10
CA THR A 153 -11.43 5.68 -18.83
C THR A 153 -10.76 4.83 -19.90
N GLU A 154 -10.69 5.32 -21.14
CA GLU A 154 -9.98 4.64 -22.23
C GLU A 154 -8.45 4.61 -22.01
N VAL A 155 -7.90 5.56 -21.24
CA VAL A 155 -6.49 5.51 -20.82
C VAL A 155 -6.26 4.35 -19.85
N ASP A 156 -7.12 4.19 -18.84
CA ASP A 156 -7.05 3.05 -17.90
C ASP A 156 -7.22 1.72 -18.63
N ARG A 157 -8.22 1.62 -19.52
CA ARG A 157 -8.42 0.44 -20.36
C ARG A 157 -7.19 0.10 -21.18
N ARG A 158 -6.61 1.09 -21.86
CA ARG A 158 -5.42 0.90 -22.70
C ARG A 158 -4.22 0.42 -21.86
N LEU A 159 -4.00 1.00 -20.68
CA LEU A 159 -2.95 0.53 -19.77
C LEU A 159 -3.15 -0.93 -19.36
N GLN A 160 -4.38 -1.36 -19.09
CA GLN A 160 -4.67 -2.77 -18.79
C GLN A 160 -4.36 -3.70 -19.98
N VAL A 161 -4.75 -3.31 -21.21
CA VAL A 161 -4.47 -4.07 -22.43
C VAL A 161 -2.97 -4.20 -22.66
N GLU A 162 -2.24 -3.08 -22.66
CA GLU A 162 -0.80 -3.06 -22.93
C GLU A 162 -0.01 -3.86 -21.88
N LEU A 163 -0.43 -3.81 -20.61
CA LEU A 163 0.18 -4.62 -19.56
C LEU A 163 -0.04 -6.12 -19.80
N LEU A 164 -1.27 -6.52 -20.16
CA LEU A 164 -1.55 -7.92 -20.45
C LEU A 164 -0.76 -8.41 -21.66
N GLU A 165 -0.66 -7.62 -22.73
CA GLU A 165 0.20 -7.96 -23.86
C GLU A 165 1.66 -8.12 -23.45
N PHE A 166 2.16 -7.25 -22.56
CA PHE A 166 3.52 -7.36 -22.03
C PHE A 166 3.70 -8.67 -21.24
N LEU A 167 2.78 -8.98 -20.32
CA LEU A 167 2.82 -10.21 -19.53
C LEU A 167 2.71 -11.45 -20.41
N GLN A 168 1.77 -11.48 -21.35
CA GLN A 168 1.58 -12.60 -22.27
C GLN A 168 2.80 -12.88 -23.16
N LYS A 169 3.64 -11.88 -23.46
CA LYS A 169 4.91 -12.06 -24.17
C LYS A 169 6.05 -12.57 -23.26
N SER A 170 5.90 -12.49 -21.95
CA SER A 170 6.91 -12.94 -20.98
C SER A 170 6.93 -14.47 -20.85
N LYS A 171 8.07 -15.11 -21.13
CA LYS A 171 8.26 -16.55 -20.89
C LYS A 171 7.96 -16.94 -19.44
N TYR A 172 8.24 -16.05 -18.48
CA TYR A 172 8.02 -16.29 -17.06
C TYR A 172 6.54 -16.23 -16.67
N TYR A 173 5.75 -15.39 -17.34
CA TYR A 173 4.30 -15.42 -17.15
C TYR A 173 3.69 -16.66 -17.81
N GLN A 174 4.14 -17.00 -19.03
CA GLN A 174 3.65 -18.17 -19.77
C GLN A 174 3.90 -19.49 -19.02
N ARG A 175 5.07 -19.66 -18.38
CA ARG A 175 5.45 -20.92 -17.70
C ARG A 175 4.48 -21.31 -16.58
N SER A 176 3.94 -20.33 -15.87
CA SER A 176 3.06 -20.53 -14.71
C SER A 176 1.60 -20.19 -15.02
N GLY A 177 1.33 -19.57 -16.17
CA GLY A 177 0.04 -18.93 -16.45
C GLY A 177 -0.27 -17.79 -15.47
N GLY A 178 0.76 -17.12 -14.94
CA GLY A 178 0.62 -16.03 -13.99
C GLY A 178 0.50 -16.44 -12.51
N ARG A 179 0.57 -17.73 -12.17
CA ARG A 179 0.33 -18.23 -10.79
C ARG A 179 1.37 -17.80 -9.76
N ASP A 180 2.59 -17.49 -10.20
CA ASP A 180 3.67 -16.96 -9.37
C ASP A 180 3.76 -15.42 -9.46
N HIS A 181 2.77 -14.75 -10.06
CA HIS A 181 2.73 -13.30 -10.22
C HIS A 181 1.88 -12.64 -9.14
N VAL A 182 2.47 -11.64 -8.49
CA VAL A 182 1.84 -10.80 -7.48
C VAL A 182 1.39 -9.49 -8.12
N ILE A 183 0.09 -9.23 -8.10
CA ILE A 183 -0.54 -8.07 -8.76
C ILE A 183 -1.38 -7.28 -7.74
N PRO A 184 -0.98 -6.04 -7.40
CA PRO A 184 -1.81 -5.17 -6.58
C PRO A 184 -3.11 -4.77 -7.27
N MET A 185 -4.24 -5.00 -6.60
CA MET A 185 -5.59 -4.65 -7.03
C MET A 185 -6.42 -4.16 -5.83
N THR A 186 -5.87 -3.22 -5.06
CA THR A 186 -6.47 -2.79 -3.79
C THR A 186 -7.74 -1.96 -3.97
N HIS A 187 -7.85 -1.17 -5.05
CA HIS A 187 -9.10 -0.48 -5.37
C HIS A 187 -10.10 -1.46 -6.00
N PRO A 188 -11.38 -1.50 -5.56
CA PRO A 188 -12.36 -2.49 -6.05
C PRO A 188 -12.69 -2.40 -7.55
N ASN A 189 -12.37 -1.27 -8.19
CA ASN A 189 -12.47 -1.08 -9.65
C ASN A 189 -11.11 -1.15 -10.38
N ALA A 190 -10.00 -1.43 -9.69
CA ALA A 190 -8.74 -1.71 -10.37
C ALA A 190 -8.92 -2.91 -11.34
N PHE A 191 -8.35 -2.81 -12.53
CA PHE A 191 -8.51 -3.83 -13.58
C PHE A 191 -9.96 -4.12 -14.02
N ARG A 192 -10.90 -3.17 -13.86
CA ARG A 192 -12.33 -3.44 -14.09
C ARG A 192 -12.66 -4.09 -15.44
N PHE A 193 -11.85 -3.88 -16.48
CA PHE A 193 -12.12 -4.42 -17.81
C PHE A 193 -11.56 -5.81 -18.05
N LEU A 194 -10.34 -6.06 -17.59
CA LEU A 194 -9.58 -7.27 -17.96
C LEU A 194 -9.20 -8.12 -16.74
N ARG A 195 -9.82 -7.88 -15.59
CA ARG A 195 -9.51 -8.57 -14.34
C ARG A 195 -9.53 -10.10 -14.46
N GLN A 196 -10.48 -10.63 -15.23
CA GLN A 196 -10.67 -12.08 -15.36
C GLN A 196 -9.43 -12.76 -15.98
N GLU A 197 -8.69 -12.05 -16.83
CA GLU A 197 -7.45 -12.52 -17.47
C GLU A 197 -6.30 -12.71 -16.45
N LEU A 198 -6.44 -12.15 -15.25
CA LEU A 198 -5.43 -12.18 -14.18
C LEU A 198 -5.84 -13.06 -13.00
N ASN A 199 -6.90 -13.86 -13.13
CA ASN A 199 -7.46 -14.64 -12.02
C ASN A 199 -6.49 -15.68 -11.45
N ALA A 200 -5.62 -16.24 -12.30
CA ALA A 200 -4.61 -17.20 -11.88
C ALA A 200 -3.53 -16.59 -10.96
N SER A 201 -3.34 -15.27 -11.00
CA SER A 201 -2.33 -14.57 -10.22
C SER A 201 -2.70 -14.39 -8.75
N ILE A 202 -1.67 -14.13 -7.94
CA ILE A 202 -1.79 -13.74 -6.54
C ILE A 202 -2.17 -12.27 -6.51
N LEU A 203 -3.41 -11.98 -6.12
CA LEU A 203 -3.91 -10.61 -6.06
C LEU A 203 -3.70 -10.04 -4.67
N ILE A 204 -3.32 -8.77 -4.60
CA ILE A 204 -3.34 -8.01 -3.35
C ILE A 204 -4.60 -7.15 -3.34
N VAL A 205 -5.54 -7.50 -2.48
CA VAL A 205 -6.88 -6.89 -2.38
C VAL A 205 -7.08 -6.26 -1.01
N VAL A 206 -8.09 -5.39 -0.85
CA VAL A 206 -8.44 -4.79 0.46
C VAL A 206 -9.46 -5.62 1.24
N ASP A 207 -10.30 -6.37 0.53
CA ASP A 207 -11.28 -7.28 1.09
C ASP A 207 -11.75 -8.25 -0.01
N PHE A 208 -12.39 -9.33 0.40
CA PHE A 208 -13.04 -10.29 -0.51
C PHE A 208 -14.52 -9.96 -0.78
N GLY A 209 -15.04 -8.86 -0.22
CA GLY A 209 -16.46 -8.51 -0.31
C GLY A 209 -16.85 -7.89 -1.64
N ARG A 210 -15.90 -7.31 -2.37
CA ARG A 210 -16.13 -6.66 -3.68
C ARG A 210 -15.90 -7.56 -4.88
N TYR A 211 -15.20 -8.68 -4.70
CA TYR A 211 -14.86 -9.62 -5.76
C TYR A 211 -15.74 -10.87 -5.68
N PRO A 212 -16.14 -11.47 -6.82
CA PRO A 212 -16.71 -12.81 -6.82
C PRO A 212 -15.71 -13.80 -6.20
N LYS A 213 -16.21 -14.83 -5.50
CA LYS A 213 -15.36 -15.89 -4.91
C LYS A 213 -14.48 -16.62 -5.93
N THR A 214 -14.90 -16.64 -7.20
CA THR A 214 -14.14 -17.20 -8.31
C THR A 214 -12.96 -16.34 -8.73
N MET A 215 -12.96 -15.06 -8.37
CA MET A 215 -11.96 -14.06 -8.74
C MET A 215 -10.97 -13.80 -7.61
N SER A 216 -11.47 -13.77 -6.36
CA SER A 216 -10.60 -13.58 -5.21
C SER A 216 -10.95 -14.48 -4.03
N SER A 217 -9.93 -15.08 -3.42
CA SER A 217 -10.07 -16.05 -2.33
C SER A 217 -8.89 -16.05 -1.37
N LEU A 218 -9.17 -16.40 -0.11
CA LEU A 218 -8.16 -16.60 0.94
C LEU A 218 -7.12 -17.69 0.61
N SER A 219 -7.44 -18.59 -0.32
CA SER A 219 -6.54 -19.68 -0.70
C SER A 219 -5.39 -19.24 -1.59
N LYS A 220 -5.48 -18.06 -2.21
CA LYS A 220 -4.49 -17.59 -3.19
C LYS A 220 -4.09 -16.12 -3.02
N ASP A 221 -4.99 -15.27 -2.54
CA ASP A 221 -4.80 -13.82 -2.51
C ASP A 221 -4.45 -13.31 -1.12
N VAL A 222 -3.81 -12.14 -1.10
CA VAL A 222 -3.38 -11.47 0.12
C VAL A 222 -4.27 -10.25 0.36
N VAL A 223 -4.74 -10.10 1.60
CA VAL A 223 -5.44 -8.89 2.02
C VAL A 223 -4.42 -7.89 2.55
N ALA A 224 -4.31 -6.74 1.89
CA ALA A 224 -3.56 -5.60 2.39
C ALA A 224 -4.52 -4.56 2.95
N PRO A 225 -4.27 -4.03 4.15
CA PRO A 225 -5.15 -3.04 4.73
C PRO A 225 -5.02 -1.68 4.04
N TYR A 226 -5.99 -0.81 4.27
CA TYR A 226 -5.88 0.57 3.85
C TYR A 226 -4.79 1.29 4.64
N VAL A 227 -3.82 1.89 3.95
CA VAL A 227 -2.65 2.56 4.56
C VAL A 227 -3.01 3.66 5.55
N HIS A 228 -4.21 4.25 5.44
CA HIS A 228 -4.69 5.33 6.31
C HIS A 228 -5.53 4.84 7.51
N VAL A 229 -5.80 3.54 7.61
CA VAL A 229 -6.67 2.94 8.65
C VAL A 229 -5.87 2.12 9.66
N VAL A 230 -4.60 1.84 9.37
CA VAL A 230 -3.75 1.03 10.24
C VAL A 230 -2.71 1.91 10.86
N ASP A 231 -2.95 2.30 12.10
CA ASP A 231 -1.85 2.46 13.04
C ASP A 231 -1.37 1.06 13.38
N SER A 232 -0.06 0.82 13.28
CA SER A 232 0.52 -0.44 13.70
C SER A 232 0.44 -0.54 15.21
N PHE A 233 -0.41 -1.42 15.72
CA PHE A 233 -0.42 -1.76 17.15
C PHE A 233 0.71 -2.78 17.38
N THR A 234 1.93 -2.28 17.56
CA THR A 234 3.12 -3.12 17.78
C THR A 234 3.27 -3.52 19.24
N ASP A 235 2.80 -2.67 20.14
CA ASP A 235 2.94 -2.82 21.58
C ASP A 235 1.59 -2.61 22.23
N ASP A 236 1.36 -3.37 23.29
CA ASP A 236 0.16 -3.22 24.09
C ASP A 236 0.22 -1.96 24.95
N ASP A 237 -0.93 -1.43 25.33
CA ASP A 237 -0.97 -0.29 26.25
C ASP A 237 -0.44 -0.74 27.62
N ALA A 238 0.65 -0.13 28.08
CA ALA A 238 1.23 -0.45 29.39
C ALA A 238 0.28 -0.11 30.55
N LEU A 239 -0.68 0.79 30.35
CA LEU A 239 -1.73 1.14 31.31
C LEU A 239 -2.95 0.20 31.21
N ASP A 240 -3.13 -0.51 30.10
CA ASP A 240 -4.19 -1.51 29.86
C ASP A 240 -3.64 -2.74 29.10
N PRO A 241 -2.89 -3.62 29.78
CA PRO A 241 -2.32 -4.81 29.16
C PRO A 241 -3.38 -5.87 28.82
N TYR A 242 -3.08 -6.71 27.83
CA TYR A 242 -3.94 -7.76 27.29
C TYR A 242 -4.48 -8.67 28.38
N GLU A 243 -3.62 -9.06 29.32
CA GLU A 243 -3.96 -9.96 30.43
C GLU A 243 -4.94 -9.34 31.45
N SER A 244 -5.09 -8.01 31.50
CA SER A 244 -6.08 -7.35 32.37
C SER A 244 -7.42 -7.10 31.70
N ARG A 245 -7.52 -7.27 30.37
CA ARG A 245 -8.77 -7.03 29.64
C ARG A 245 -9.76 -8.14 29.92
N THR A 246 -10.87 -7.79 30.58
CA THR A 246 -11.94 -8.75 30.90
C THR A 246 -12.94 -8.92 29.76
N THR A 247 -13.02 -7.97 28.82
CA THR A 247 -13.94 -8.05 27.67
C THR A 247 -13.48 -9.13 26.69
N LEU A 248 -14.32 -10.16 26.50
CA LEU A 248 -14.10 -11.23 25.53
C LEU A 248 -14.41 -10.79 24.10
N LEU A 249 -15.52 -10.07 23.90
CA LEU A 249 -15.97 -9.66 22.57
C LEU A 249 -16.60 -8.29 22.59
N PHE A 250 -16.13 -7.40 21.70
CA PHE A 250 -16.70 -6.07 21.52
C PHE A 250 -17.21 -5.88 20.08
N PHE A 251 -18.48 -5.49 19.96
CA PHE A 251 -19.08 -5.02 18.71
C PHE A 251 -19.81 -3.72 18.98
N ARG A 252 -19.43 -2.67 18.25
CA ARG A 252 -20.17 -1.40 18.23
C ARG A 252 -20.32 -0.91 16.81
N GLY A 253 -21.52 -1.02 16.26
CA GLY A 253 -21.73 -0.63 14.88
C GLY A 253 -23.17 -0.80 14.40
N ASN A 254 -23.42 -0.39 13.16
CA ASN A 254 -24.76 -0.54 12.60
C ASN A 254 -25.05 -2.03 12.36
N THR A 255 -26.00 -2.57 13.12
CA THR A 255 -26.45 -3.96 13.02
C THR A 255 -27.25 -4.23 11.75
N VAL A 256 -27.76 -3.17 11.09
CA VAL A 256 -28.54 -3.24 9.86
C VAL A 256 -27.81 -2.42 8.78
N ARG A 257 -26.80 -3.05 8.14
CA ARG A 257 -26.00 -2.42 7.09
C ARG A 257 -25.57 -3.45 6.05
N LYS A 258 -25.92 -3.23 4.78
CA LYS A 258 -25.77 -4.18 3.64
C LYS A 258 -26.48 -5.51 3.90
N ASP A 259 -27.08 -6.12 2.87
CA ASP A 259 -27.84 -7.40 2.98
C ASP A 259 -28.75 -7.51 4.23
N GLN A 260 -29.34 -6.38 4.65
CA GLN A 260 -30.16 -6.24 5.86
C GLN A 260 -29.48 -6.67 7.17
N GLY A 261 -28.15 -6.81 7.22
CA GLY A 261 -27.42 -7.16 8.44
C GLY A 261 -27.64 -8.59 8.92
N LYS A 262 -28.07 -9.52 8.04
CA LYS A 262 -28.42 -10.92 8.38
C LYS A 262 -27.44 -11.59 9.37
N ILE A 263 -26.13 -11.46 9.13
CA ILE A 263 -25.09 -12.05 10.00
C ILE A 263 -25.02 -11.29 11.34
N ARG A 264 -24.97 -9.96 11.31
CA ARG A 264 -24.89 -9.11 12.52
C ARG A 264 -26.11 -9.28 13.42
N ILE A 265 -27.30 -9.48 12.85
CA ILE A 265 -28.52 -9.74 13.63
C ILE A 265 -28.46 -11.13 14.28
N LYS A 266 -27.99 -12.15 13.55
CA LYS A 266 -27.79 -13.49 14.11
C LYS A 266 -26.76 -13.47 15.24
N LEU A 267 -25.62 -12.81 15.04
CA LEU A 267 -24.58 -12.65 16.07
C LEU A 267 -25.13 -11.90 17.29
N ALA A 268 -25.85 -10.79 17.10
CA ALA A 268 -26.48 -10.06 18.20
C ALA A 268 -27.38 -10.97 19.05
N LYS A 269 -28.16 -11.85 18.40
CA LYS A 269 -29.04 -12.78 19.10
C LYS A 269 -28.29 -13.87 19.86
N ILE A 270 -27.23 -14.43 19.25
CA ILE A 270 -26.42 -15.50 19.87
C ILE A 270 -25.62 -14.97 21.06
N LEU A 271 -25.09 -13.75 20.94
CA LEU A 271 -24.19 -13.14 21.90
C LEU A 271 -24.91 -12.35 23.00
N SER A 272 -26.24 -12.25 22.91
CA SER A 272 -27.04 -11.49 23.87
C SER A 272 -26.99 -12.12 25.26
N GLY A 273 -26.53 -11.35 26.25
CA GLY A 273 -26.49 -11.78 27.65
C GLY A 273 -25.37 -12.76 28.00
N ILE A 274 -24.36 -12.90 27.13
CA ILE A 274 -23.10 -13.56 27.47
C ILE A 274 -22.25 -12.57 28.26
N ASP A 275 -21.74 -13.00 29.41
CA ASP A 275 -20.80 -12.20 30.21
C ASP A 275 -19.58 -11.81 29.37
N ASP A 276 -19.02 -10.63 29.66
CA ASP A 276 -17.84 -10.10 28.96
C ASP A 276 -18.02 -9.84 27.46
N VAL A 277 -19.27 -9.90 26.95
CA VAL A 277 -19.61 -9.57 25.57
C VAL A 277 -20.38 -8.26 25.48
N HIS A 278 -19.76 -7.27 24.85
CA HIS A 278 -20.38 -5.98 24.54
C HIS A 278 -20.86 -5.94 23.09
N TYR A 279 -22.18 -5.94 22.88
CA TYR A 279 -22.77 -5.87 21.54
C TYR A 279 -23.75 -4.70 21.42
N GLU A 280 -23.28 -3.56 20.92
CA GLU A 280 -24.05 -2.32 20.83
C GLU A 280 -24.39 -1.96 19.37
N LYS A 281 -25.67 -1.69 19.11
CA LYS A 281 -26.11 -1.08 17.85
C LYS A 281 -25.79 0.40 17.86
N SER A 282 -24.94 0.86 16.95
CA SER A 282 -24.60 2.27 16.79
C SER A 282 -24.70 2.74 15.34
N VAL A 283 -24.80 4.06 15.13
CA VAL A 283 -24.74 4.68 13.80
C VAL A 283 -23.46 5.51 13.72
N ALA A 284 -22.77 5.41 12.58
CA ALA A 284 -21.59 6.22 12.32
C ALA A 284 -22.01 7.70 12.22
N THR A 285 -21.51 8.52 13.13
CA THR A 285 -21.66 9.98 13.12
C THR A 285 -20.26 10.59 13.08
N PRO A 286 -20.07 11.82 12.58
CA PRO A 286 -18.77 12.49 12.61
C PRO A 286 -18.15 12.52 14.01
N LYS A 287 -18.98 12.68 15.06
CA LYS A 287 -18.54 12.65 16.47
C LYS A 287 -18.06 11.26 16.91
N ASN A 288 -18.74 10.20 16.48
CA ASN A 288 -18.39 8.83 16.86
C ASN A 288 -17.23 8.25 16.03
N ILE A 289 -16.96 8.79 14.84
CA ILE A 289 -15.83 8.37 13.98
C ILE A 289 -14.51 8.89 14.53
N ILE A 290 -14.49 10.12 15.07
CA ILE A 290 -13.30 10.72 15.70
C ILE A 290 -13.00 10.02 17.04
N MET A 291 -14.03 9.60 17.77
CA MET A 291 -13.86 8.87 19.02
C MET A 291 -13.22 7.48 18.84
N VAL A 292 -13.25 6.84 17.67
CA VAL A 292 -12.59 5.52 17.52
C VAL A 292 -11.07 5.65 17.36
N CYS A 293 -10.53 6.83 17.02
CA CYS A 293 -9.09 7.09 17.09
C CYS A 293 -8.63 7.63 18.46
N CYS A 294 -9.55 7.93 19.39
CA CYS A 294 -9.22 8.60 20.66
C CYS A 294 -10.09 8.13 21.84
N LEU A 295 -10.71 6.96 21.75
CA LEU A 295 -11.22 6.29 22.93
C LEU A 295 -10.07 5.43 23.45
N PRO A 296 -9.44 5.80 24.59
CA PRO A 296 -8.76 4.78 25.36
C PRO A 296 -9.80 3.68 25.58
N TRP A 297 -9.41 2.45 25.23
CA TRP A 297 -10.14 1.29 25.68
C TRP A 297 -10.27 1.41 27.21
N PRO A 298 -11.49 1.37 27.77
CA PRO A 298 -11.67 1.36 29.22
C PRO A 298 -11.18 0.05 29.82
#